data_AF-A0A1A2ZPJ9-F1
#
_entry.id   AF-A0A1A2ZPJ9-F1
#
_cell.length_a   1.000
_cell.length_b   1.000
_cell.length_c   1.000
_cell.angle_alpha   90.00
_cell.angle_beta   90.00
_cell.angle_gamma   90.00
#
_symmetry.space_group_name_H-M   'P 1'
#
loop_
_entity.id
_entity.type
_entity.pdbx_description
1 polymer ?
#
loop_
_entity_poly.entity_id
_entity_poly.type
_entity_poly.pdbx_seq_one_letter_code
_entity_poly.pdbx_strand_id
1 'polypeptide(L)'
;MVRRRAVIAAVAIGLAGCGGSGHPAPTVTSTVLVKETVTVTNAAPSTPAPRTTMDTDGTYRIGTDIEPGTYRSGGRSDQGESDCYWAKLHSLNPTDIVNNNLSNDPQVVALDPGDVAFLTHSCQPWRKD
;
A
#
# COMPACT_ATOMS: atom_id res chain seq x y z
N MET A 1 34.21 17.13 16.45
CA MET A 1 35.18 18.10 15.89
C MET A 1 35.43 17.76 14.43
N VAL A 2 35.07 18.65 13.48
CA VAL A 2 36.01 19.41 12.61
C VAL A 2 36.66 18.49 11.54
N ARG A 3 36.51 18.65 10.21
CA ARG A 3 36.70 19.86 9.39
C ARG A 3 36.15 19.65 7.95
N ARG A 4 35.59 20.73 7.40
CA ARG A 4 35.22 20.93 5.99
C ARG A 4 36.45 21.01 5.07
N ARG A 5 36.27 20.70 3.78
CA ARG A 5 36.95 21.39 2.66
C ARG A 5 35.93 21.70 1.56
N ALA A 6 35.93 22.96 1.13
CA ALA A 6 35.19 23.54 0.01
C ALA A 6 36.21 24.13 -0.98
N VAL A 7 35.85 24.29 -2.27
CA VAL A 7 36.24 25.34 -3.28
C VAL A 7 35.46 24.93 -4.57
N ILE A 8 34.39 25.60 -5.04
CA ILE A 8 34.19 26.89 -5.75
C ILE A 8 34.76 26.93 -7.18
N ALA A 9 33.87 27.14 -8.17
CA ALA A 9 34.08 28.07 -9.29
C ALA A 9 32.72 28.48 -9.89
N ALA A 10 32.48 29.79 -9.95
CA ALA A 10 31.29 30.44 -10.48
C ALA A 10 31.56 31.03 -11.89
N VAL A 11 30.62 31.86 -12.38
CA VAL A 11 30.72 32.85 -13.48
C VAL A 11 30.17 32.31 -14.83
N ALA A 12 29.30 32.97 -15.62
CA ALA A 12 28.66 34.29 -15.61
C ALA A 12 27.33 34.25 -16.42
N ILE A 13 26.48 35.24 -16.17
CA ILE A 13 25.27 35.59 -16.93
C ILE A 13 25.66 36.48 -18.14
N GLY A 14 25.04 36.25 -19.30
CA GLY A 14 25.06 37.17 -20.44
C GLY A 14 23.74 37.11 -21.23
N LEU A 15 23.07 38.25 -21.37
CA LEU A 15 21.87 38.49 -22.19
C LEU A 15 22.28 39.11 -23.52
N ALA A 16 21.60 38.74 -24.63
CA ALA A 16 21.11 39.60 -25.73
C ALA A 16 21.11 38.92 -27.13
N GLY A 17 20.07 39.19 -27.94
CA GLY A 17 20.20 39.46 -29.38
C GLY A 17 19.58 38.48 -30.39
N CYS A 18 18.81 39.03 -31.34
CA CYS A 18 18.03 38.34 -32.40
C CYS A 18 18.77 38.17 -33.74
N GLY A 19 18.32 37.20 -34.57
CA GLY A 19 18.22 37.28 -36.03
C GLY A 19 19.31 36.64 -36.90
N GLY A 20 18.91 35.95 -37.98
CA GLY A 20 19.71 35.87 -39.22
C GLY A 20 20.10 34.48 -39.76
N SER A 21 19.33 34.04 -40.75
CA SER A 21 19.51 33.06 -41.85
C SER A 21 20.90 32.47 -42.21
N GLY A 22 20.92 31.15 -42.45
CA GLY A 22 21.51 30.53 -43.65
C GLY A 22 22.81 29.74 -43.49
N HIS A 23 22.74 28.40 -43.60
CA HIS A 23 23.41 27.54 -44.61
C HIS A 23 23.30 26.04 -44.24
N PRO A 24 23.27 25.12 -45.24
CA PRO A 24 22.80 23.75 -45.07
C PRO A 24 23.86 22.85 -44.40
N ALA A 25 23.42 22.02 -43.46
CA ALA A 25 24.25 20.96 -42.87
C ALA A 25 24.18 19.68 -43.74
N PRO A 26 25.29 18.98 -43.98
CA PRO A 26 25.29 17.72 -44.73
C PRO A 26 24.59 16.60 -43.96
N THR A 27 23.66 15.92 -44.63
CA THR A 27 22.97 14.72 -44.14
C THR A 27 23.96 13.57 -43.98
N VAL A 28 24.11 13.07 -42.76
CA VAL A 28 24.75 11.77 -42.51
C VAL A 28 23.65 10.74 -42.26
N THR A 29 23.38 9.92 -43.27
CA THR A 29 22.49 8.76 -43.18
C THR A 29 23.21 7.66 -42.40
N SER A 30 22.85 7.48 -41.13
CA SER A 30 23.31 6.34 -40.33
C SER A 30 22.21 5.29 -40.27
N THR A 31 22.34 4.26 -41.10
CA THR A 31 21.47 3.08 -41.09
C THR A 31 21.80 2.25 -39.84
N VAL A 32 21.12 2.52 -38.73
CA VAL A 32 21.18 1.67 -37.54
C VAL A 32 20.22 0.50 -37.76
N LEU A 33 20.77 -0.70 -37.92
CA LEU A 33 20.03 -1.95 -37.86
C LEU A 33 19.54 -2.15 -36.42
N VAL A 34 18.36 -1.60 -36.10
CA VAL A 34 17.69 -1.87 -34.82
C VAL A 34 17.18 -3.31 -34.87
N LYS A 35 17.87 -4.19 -34.16
CA LYS A 35 17.35 -5.52 -33.82
C LYS A 35 16.29 -5.33 -32.74
N GLU A 36 15.06 -5.00 -33.13
CA GLU A 36 13.92 -5.03 -32.21
C GLU A 36 13.69 -6.46 -31.76
N THR A 37 14.15 -6.77 -30.55
CA THR A 37 13.71 -7.97 -29.85
C THR A 37 12.61 -7.51 -28.90
N VAL A 38 11.35 -7.60 -29.37
CA VAL A 38 10.17 -7.36 -28.55
C VAL A 38 10.14 -8.44 -27.47
N THR A 39 10.65 -8.11 -26.29
CA THR A 39 10.48 -8.94 -25.10
C THR A 39 9.12 -8.61 -24.54
N VAL A 40 8.13 -9.47 -24.81
CA VAL A 40 6.86 -9.44 -24.08
C VAL A 40 7.16 -9.94 -22.68
N THR A 41 7.55 -9.03 -21.78
CA THR A 41 7.60 -9.31 -20.35
C THR A 41 6.16 -9.38 -19.86
N ASN A 42 5.62 -10.59 -19.77
CA ASN A 42 4.35 -10.85 -19.11
C ASN A 42 4.57 -10.55 -17.62
N ALA A 43 4.26 -9.32 -17.19
CA ALA A 43 4.40 -8.93 -15.79
C ALA A 43 3.54 -9.86 -14.92
N ALA A 44 4.15 -10.47 -13.90
CA ALA A 44 3.42 -11.27 -12.93
C ALA A 44 2.34 -10.39 -12.26
N PRO A 45 1.14 -10.92 -11.98
CA PRO A 45 0.11 -10.16 -11.29
C PRO A 45 0.64 -9.72 -9.92
N SER A 46 0.61 -8.41 -9.65
CA SER A 46 0.97 -7.86 -8.35
C SER A 46 -0.08 -8.28 -7.31
N THR A 47 0.36 -8.86 -6.20
CA THR A 47 -0.53 -9.13 -5.06
C THR A 47 -1.12 -7.82 -4.53
N PRO A 48 -2.44 -7.73 -4.31
CA PRO A 48 -3.04 -6.55 -3.70
C PRO A 48 -2.43 -6.25 -2.33
N ALA A 49 -2.29 -4.97 -1.99
CA ALA A 49 -1.86 -4.56 -0.66
C ALA A 49 -2.93 -4.93 0.40
N PRO A 50 -2.53 -5.21 1.65
CA PRO A 50 -3.47 -5.41 2.75
C PRO A 50 -4.34 -4.17 2.96
N ARG A 51 -5.61 -4.38 3.32
CA ARG A 51 -6.58 -3.31 3.53
C ARG A 51 -6.53 -2.76 4.96
N THR A 52 -7.11 -1.59 5.15
CA THR A 52 -7.36 -0.97 6.47
C THR A 52 -8.84 -0.96 6.85
N THR A 53 -9.68 -1.61 6.04
CA THR A 53 -11.13 -1.71 6.22
C THR A 53 -11.60 -3.15 6.06
N MET A 54 -12.58 -3.53 6.88
CA MET A 54 -13.30 -4.81 6.79
C MET A 54 -14.79 -4.50 6.73
N ASP A 55 -15.39 -4.69 5.56
CA ASP A 55 -16.77 -4.29 5.28
C ASP A 55 -17.77 -5.44 5.39
N THR A 56 -17.27 -6.67 5.52
CA THR A 56 -18.07 -7.87 5.59
C THR A 56 -17.62 -8.75 6.73
N ASP A 57 -18.51 -9.65 7.15
CA ASP A 57 -18.13 -10.75 8.02
C ASP A 57 -17.10 -11.67 7.34
N GLY A 58 -16.35 -12.40 8.16
CA GLY A 58 -15.38 -13.37 7.69
C GLY A 58 -14.13 -13.45 8.54
N THR A 59 -13.15 -14.17 8.01
CA THR A 59 -11.82 -14.30 8.62
C THR A 59 -10.80 -13.60 7.73
N TYR A 60 -10.04 -12.67 8.30
CA TYR A 60 -9.06 -11.83 7.63
C TYR A 60 -7.66 -12.19 8.13
N ARG A 61 -6.75 -12.54 7.21
CA ARG A 61 -5.35 -12.83 7.51
C ARG A 61 -4.61 -11.52 7.77
N ILE A 62 -4.05 -11.39 8.96
CA ILE A 62 -3.33 -10.18 9.35
C ILE A 62 -1.98 -10.15 8.61
N GLY A 63 -1.63 -8.99 8.05
CA GLY A 63 -0.47 -8.79 7.19
C GLY A 63 -0.65 -9.27 5.74
N THR A 64 -1.78 -9.91 5.38
CA THR A 64 -2.11 -10.24 3.98
C THR A 64 -3.40 -9.59 3.52
N ASP A 65 -4.50 -9.83 4.22
CA ASP A 65 -5.81 -9.29 3.85
C ASP A 65 -6.04 -7.92 4.48
N ILE A 66 -5.53 -7.74 5.71
CA ILE A 66 -5.61 -6.50 6.48
C ILE A 66 -4.27 -6.16 7.13
N GLU A 67 -3.99 -4.88 7.32
CA GLU A 67 -2.79 -4.45 8.04
C GLU A 67 -2.91 -4.70 9.55
N PRO A 68 -1.82 -5.00 10.27
CA PRO A 68 -1.81 -4.93 11.73
C PRO A 68 -2.03 -3.48 12.20
N GLY A 69 -2.66 -3.31 13.36
CA GLY A 69 -2.96 -2.02 13.96
C GLY A 69 -4.22 -2.04 14.83
N THR A 70 -4.63 -0.86 15.28
CA THR A 70 -5.85 -0.70 16.08
C THR A 70 -7.05 -0.49 15.16
N TYR A 71 -8.09 -1.29 15.35
CA TYR A 71 -9.34 -1.22 14.60
C TYR A 71 -10.51 -0.86 15.50
N ARG A 72 -11.48 -0.14 14.94
CA ARG A 72 -12.74 0.21 15.59
C ARG A 72 -13.93 -0.26 14.77
N SER A 73 -14.98 -0.68 15.46
CA SER A 73 -16.30 -0.95 14.91
C SER A 73 -17.37 -0.25 15.74
N GLY A 74 -18.47 0.14 15.09
CA GLY A 74 -19.64 0.73 15.74
C GLY A 74 -20.44 -0.23 16.62
N GLY A 75 -20.06 -1.50 16.70
CA GLY A 75 -20.78 -2.53 17.47
C GLY A 75 -21.64 -3.41 16.57
N ARG A 76 -22.82 -3.82 17.04
CA ARG A 76 -23.72 -4.70 16.27
C ARG A 76 -24.15 -4.06 14.95
N SER A 77 -24.11 -4.86 13.88
CA SER A 77 -24.70 -4.50 12.60
C SER A 77 -26.22 -4.63 12.63
N ASP A 78 -26.94 -3.65 12.05
CA ASP A 78 -28.39 -3.75 11.85
C ASP A 78 -28.77 -4.86 10.86
N GLN A 79 -27.81 -5.29 10.03
CA GLN A 79 -27.96 -6.43 9.11
C GLN A 79 -27.46 -7.74 9.73
N GLY A 80 -26.91 -7.70 10.95
CA GLY A 80 -26.36 -8.86 11.64
C GLY A 80 -27.43 -9.71 12.32
N GLU A 81 -27.27 -11.03 12.24
CA GLU A 81 -28.19 -12.00 12.85
C GLU A 81 -27.94 -12.15 14.37
N SER A 82 -26.76 -11.76 14.85
CA SER A 82 -26.33 -11.87 16.25
C SER A 82 -25.64 -10.60 16.76
N ASP A 83 -25.24 -10.60 18.03
CA ASP A 83 -24.43 -9.52 18.60
C ASP A 83 -23.05 -9.48 17.91
N CYS A 84 -22.42 -8.31 17.86
CA CYS A 84 -21.11 -8.19 17.22
C CYS A 84 -20.08 -9.04 17.96
N TYR A 85 -19.58 -10.04 17.23
CA TYR A 85 -18.54 -10.96 17.68
C TYR A 85 -17.25 -10.73 16.91
N TRP A 86 -16.13 -10.80 17.60
CA TRP A 86 -14.83 -10.96 16.97
C TRP A 86 -13.89 -11.85 17.76
N ALA A 87 -12.91 -12.43 17.07
CA ALA A 87 -11.81 -13.14 17.67
C ALA A 87 -10.48 -12.86 16.95
N LYS A 88 -9.42 -12.62 17.72
CA LYS A 88 -8.02 -12.76 17.29
C LYS A 88 -7.65 -14.23 17.34
N LEU A 89 -6.97 -14.74 16.31
CA LEU A 89 -6.65 -16.16 16.17
C LEU A 89 -5.15 -16.40 16.01
N HIS A 90 -4.63 -17.47 16.63
CA HIS A 90 -3.26 -17.96 16.45
C HIS A 90 -3.08 -18.79 15.17
N SER A 91 -4.17 -19.16 14.50
CA SER A 91 -4.15 -19.88 13.24
C SER A 91 -5.41 -19.53 12.41
N LEU A 92 -5.66 -20.25 11.31
CA LEU A 92 -6.93 -20.16 10.58
C LEU A 92 -8.02 -21.07 11.14
N ASN A 93 -7.74 -21.83 12.20
CA ASN A 93 -8.74 -22.58 12.94
C ASN A 93 -9.54 -21.61 13.83
N PRO A 94 -10.87 -21.50 13.67
CA PRO A 94 -11.68 -20.55 14.43
C PRO A 94 -11.70 -20.81 15.95
N THR A 95 -11.25 -21.97 16.42
CA THR A 95 -11.14 -22.29 17.84
C THR A 95 -9.80 -21.90 18.47
N ASP A 96 -8.80 -21.53 17.69
CA ASP A 96 -7.45 -21.17 18.18
C ASP A 96 -7.43 -19.70 18.62
N ILE A 97 -8.30 -19.37 19.58
CA ILE A 97 -8.59 -18.00 20.01
C ILE A 97 -7.49 -17.44 20.91
N VAL A 98 -6.96 -16.28 20.55
CA VAL A 98 -6.05 -15.46 21.37
C VAL A 98 -6.87 -14.56 22.31
N ASN A 99 -7.87 -13.89 21.75
CA ASN A 99 -8.78 -13.01 22.46
C ASN A 99 -10.08 -12.88 21.65
N ASN A 100 -11.20 -12.67 22.32
CA ASN A 100 -12.48 -12.45 21.69
C ASN A 100 -13.36 -11.50 22.51
N ASN A 101 -14.40 -10.99 21.88
CA ASN A 101 -15.44 -10.25 22.57
C ASN A 101 -16.78 -10.42 21.87
N LEU A 102 -17.87 -10.29 22.63
CA LEU A 102 -19.25 -10.31 22.16
C LEU A 102 -19.97 -9.14 22.84
N SER A 103 -20.40 -8.15 22.06
CA SER A 103 -21.14 -6.99 22.56
C SER A 103 -21.91 -6.30 21.46
N ASN A 104 -22.98 -5.60 21.83
CA ASN A 104 -23.72 -4.70 20.94
C ASN A 104 -23.08 -3.30 20.84
N ASP A 105 -22.29 -2.92 21.84
CA ASP A 105 -21.67 -1.60 21.92
C ASP A 105 -20.47 -1.45 20.96
N PRO A 106 -20.02 -0.20 20.68
CA PRO A 106 -18.79 0.05 19.94
C PRO A 106 -17.59 -0.71 20.51
N GLN A 107 -16.77 -1.25 19.62
CA GLN A 107 -15.64 -2.12 19.99
C GLN A 107 -14.34 -1.62 19.40
N VAL A 108 -13.24 -1.86 20.14
CA VAL A 108 -11.88 -1.52 19.72
C VAL A 108 -10.99 -2.73 19.95
N VAL A 109 -10.15 -3.06 18.97
CA VAL A 109 -9.22 -4.19 19.04
C VAL A 109 -7.85 -3.80 18.49
N ALA A 110 -6.79 -4.23 19.16
CA ALA A 110 -5.43 -4.14 18.63
C ALA A 110 -5.05 -5.47 17.98
N LEU A 111 -4.76 -5.43 16.68
CA LEU A 111 -4.26 -6.56 15.89
C LEU A 111 -2.75 -6.46 15.77
N ASP A 112 -2.05 -7.36 16.44
CA ASP A 112 -0.60 -7.38 16.49
C ASP A 112 -0.04 -8.10 15.26
N PRO A 113 1.19 -7.78 14.81
CA PRO A 113 1.83 -8.49 13.70
C PRO A 113 2.01 -10.01 13.93
N GLY A 114 1.92 -10.47 15.18
CA GLY A 114 2.02 -11.89 15.56
C GLY A 114 0.69 -12.65 15.56
N ASP A 115 -0.44 -11.96 15.45
CA ASP A 115 -1.74 -12.61 15.26
C ASP A 115 -1.83 -13.13 13.83
N VAL A 116 -2.44 -14.31 13.65
CA VAL A 116 -2.54 -14.90 12.30
C VAL A 116 -3.79 -14.43 11.58
N ALA A 117 -4.91 -14.36 12.28
CA ALA A 117 -6.17 -13.96 11.67
C ALA A 117 -7.10 -13.22 12.65
N PHE A 118 -8.01 -12.46 12.07
CA PHE A 118 -9.10 -11.80 12.74
C PHE A 118 -10.42 -12.31 12.17
N LEU A 119 -11.24 -12.93 13.00
CA LEU A 119 -12.59 -13.35 12.66
C LEU A 119 -13.57 -12.30 13.18
N THR A 120 -14.53 -11.90 12.34
CA THR A 120 -15.62 -11.02 12.77
C THR A 120 -16.96 -11.47 12.18
N HIS A 121 -18.02 -11.31 12.95
CA HIS A 121 -19.37 -11.65 12.56
C HIS A 121 -20.40 -10.69 13.16
N SER A 122 -21.40 -10.30 12.38
CA SER A 122 -22.50 -9.41 12.78
C SER A 122 -22.04 -8.05 13.33
N CYS A 123 -20.85 -7.60 12.95
CA CYS A 123 -20.29 -6.30 13.36
C CYS A 123 -20.52 -5.24 12.29
N GLN A 124 -20.70 -3.99 12.70
CA GLN A 124 -20.50 -2.85 11.82
C GLN A 124 -19.07 -2.89 11.25
N PRO A 125 -18.81 -2.26 10.09
CA PRO A 125 -17.52 -2.34 9.44
C PRO A 125 -16.37 -1.92 10.37
N TRP A 126 -15.27 -2.66 10.32
CA TRP A 126 -14.07 -2.30 11.05
C TRP A 126 -13.21 -1.33 10.24
N ARG A 127 -12.63 -0.35 10.91
CA ARG A 127 -11.71 0.66 10.34
C ARG A 127 -10.48 0.78 11.20
N LYS A 128 -9.31 0.80 10.56
CA LYS A 128 -8.04 1.10 11.23
C LYS A 128 -7.98 2.60 11.57
N ASP A 129 -7.54 2.91 12.78
CA ASP A 129 -7.22 4.28 13.21
C ASP A 129 -5.99 4.85 12.48
#